data_AF-A0A7C1UQA5-F1
#
_entry.id   AF-A0A7C1UQA5-F1
#
_cell.length_a   1.000
_cell.length_b   1.000
_cell.length_c   1.000
_cell.angle_alpha   90.00
_cell.angle_beta   90.00
_cell.angle_gamma   90.00
#
_symmetry.space_group_name_H-M   'P 1'
#
loop_
_entity.id
_entity.type
_entity.pdbx_description
1 polymer ?
#
loop_
_entity_poly.entity_id
_entity_poly.type
_entity_poly.pdbx_seq_one_letter_code
_entity_poly.pdbx_strand_id
1 'polypeptide(L)'
;GLRRHKTEGPPWEPPIIETVASKNKGIDELYEAIMKHKKYLFDNKKTKLERVLFDRAKLHFVGILRDQLFNTVLKRARERGEDLDELVAKIVHRDVDPYTLANKLVERELGDSK
;
A
#
# COMPACT_ATOMS: atom_id res chain seq x y z
N GLY A 1 -4.15 -6.99 14.99
CA GLY A 1 -2.72 -7.24 14.77
C GLY A 1 -2.54 -8.37 13.79
N LEU A 2 -1.88 -8.13 12.65
CA LEU A 2 -1.63 -9.14 11.63
C LEU A 2 -0.59 -10.15 12.18
N ARG A 3 -1.03 -11.38 12.47
CA ARG A 3 -0.17 -12.48 12.88
C ARG A 3 0.93 -12.67 11.83
N ARG A 4 2.18 -12.32 12.18
CA ARG A 4 3.36 -12.76 11.44
C ARG A 4 3.47 -14.27 11.62
N HIS A 5 2.95 -15.05 10.69
CA HIS A 5 3.31 -16.46 10.61
C HIS A 5 4.83 -16.54 10.35
N LYS A 6 5.52 -17.28 11.23
CA LYS A 6 6.97 -17.44 11.26
C LYS A 6 7.40 -18.18 10.00
N THR A 7 8.15 -17.54 9.11
CA THR A 7 8.86 -18.26 8.04
C THR A 7 9.92 -19.14 8.68
N GLU A 8 9.99 -20.41 8.29
CA GLU A 8 11.10 -21.28 8.70
C GLU A 8 12.39 -20.80 8.01
N GLY A 9 13.38 -20.42 8.82
CA GLY A 9 14.69 -19.89 8.40
C GLY A 9 14.87 -18.38 8.62
N PRO A 10 16.12 -17.88 8.61
CA PRO A 10 16.40 -16.45 8.73
C PRO A 10 15.74 -15.67 7.56
N PRO A 11 15.30 -14.42 7.82
CA PRO A 11 14.82 -13.53 6.75
C PRO A 11 15.94 -13.29 5.72
N TRP A 12 15.56 -13.09 4.46
CA TRP A 12 16.53 -12.71 3.42
C TRP A 12 17.07 -11.31 3.71
N GLU A 13 18.39 -11.20 3.81
CA GLU A 13 19.10 -9.92 3.91
C GLU A 13 19.60 -9.52 2.51
N PRO A 14 19.02 -8.47 1.90
CA PRO A 14 19.44 -8.04 0.57
C PRO A 14 20.91 -7.56 0.58
N PRO A 15 21.80 -8.14 -0.24
CA PRO A 15 23.18 -7.68 -0.33
C PRO A 15 23.25 -6.32 -1.04
N ILE A 16 24.20 -5.47 -0.64
CA ILE A 16 24.55 -4.23 -1.34
C ILE A 16 25.73 -4.53 -2.26
N ILE A 17 25.53 -4.36 -3.58
CA ILE A 17 26.53 -4.68 -4.61
C ILE A 17 26.80 -3.42 -5.43
N GLU A 18 28.07 -3.02 -5.51
CA GLU A 18 28.51 -1.90 -6.34
C GLU A 18 28.46 -2.29 -7.81
N THR A 19 27.80 -1.49 -8.66
CA THR A 19 27.67 -1.78 -10.09
C THR A 19 27.90 -0.53 -10.94
N VAL A 20 28.54 -0.70 -12.10
CA VAL A 20 28.70 0.35 -13.10
C VAL A 20 28.36 -0.23 -14.47
N ALA A 21 27.11 -0.02 -14.90
CA ALA A 21 26.57 -0.61 -16.13
C ALA A 21 27.40 -0.27 -17.38
N SER A 22 27.81 0.99 -17.54
CA SER A 22 28.61 1.44 -18.69
C SER A 22 30.02 0.83 -18.75
N LYS A 23 30.51 0.29 -17.63
CA LYS A 23 31.82 -0.36 -17.52
C LYS A 23 31.72 -1.86 -17.34
N ASN A 24 30.51 -2.43 -17.45
CA ASN A 24 30.22 -3.84 -17.17
C ASN A 24 30.80 -4.34 -15.83
N LYS A 25 30.86 -3.48 -14.81
CA LYS A 25 31.41 -3.80 -13.49
C LYS A 25 30.28 -4.22 -12.54
N GLY A 26 30.45 -5.32 -11.82
CA GLY A 26 29.50 -5.78 -10.79
C GLY A 26 28.27 -6.52 -11.33
N ILE A 27 28.20 -6.76 -12.64
CA ILE A 27 27.02 -7.33 -13.30
C ILE A 27 26.86 -8.81 -13.00
N ASP A 28 27.94 -9.57 -13.01
CA ASP A 28 27.91 -11.01 -12.69
C ASP A 28 27.55 -11.23 -11.22
N GLU A 29 28.10 -10.43 -10.31
CA GLU A 29 27.79 -10.47 -8.88
C GLU A 29 26.32 -10.12 -8.61
N LEU A 30 25.78 -9.13 -9.33
CA LEU A 30 24.36 -8.79 -9.27
C LEU A 30 23.49 -9.96 -9.77
N TYR A 31 23.86 -10.57 -10.89
CA TYR A 31 23.14 -11.71 -11.45
C TYR A 31 23.10 -12.90 -10.46
N GLU A 32 24.24 -13.22 -9.86
CA GLU A 32 24.33 -14.26 -8.84
C GLU A 32 23.47 -13.96 -7.61
N ALA A 33 23.42 -12.69 -7.17
CA ALA A 33 22.54 -12.29 -6.08
C ALA A 33 21.05 -12.43 -6.42
N ILE A 34 20.66 -12.11 -7.67
CA ILE A 34 19.30 -12.33 -8.17
C ILE A 34 18.96 -13.83 -8.15
N MET A 35 19.88 -14.68 -8.59
CA MET A 35 19.68 -16.14 -8.62
C MET A 35 19.58 -16.73 -7.21
N LYS A 36 20.41 -16.28 -6.26
CA LYS A 36 20.29 -16.68 -4.85
C LYS A 36 18.96 -16.24 -4.23
N HIS A 37 18.49 -15.02 -4.52
CA HIS A 37 17.19 -14.54 -4.04
C HIS A 37 16.04 -15.33 -4.65
N LYS A 38 16.11 -15.65 -5.96
CA LYS A 38 15.16 -16.55 -6.61
C LYS A 38 15.14 -17.89 -5.88
N LYS A 39 16.29 -18.53 -5.71
CA LYS A 39 16.38 -19.79 -4.95
C LYS A 39 15.76 -19.67 -3.55
N TYR A 40 16.06 -18.60 -2.80
CA TYR A 40 15.46 -18.34 -1.50
C TYR A 40 13.92 -18.29 -1.51
N LEU A 41 13.33 -17.67 -2.54
CA LEU A 41 11.87 -17.57 -2.70
C LEU A 41 11.22 -18.90 -3.08
N PHE A 42 11.89 -19.73 -3.87
CA PHE A 42 11.33 -20.94 -4.47
C PHE A 42 11.66 -22.25 -3.72
N ASP A 43 12.77 -22.31 -2.95
CA ASP A 43 13.23 -23.54 -2.28
C ASP A 43 12.31 -24.01 -1.14
N ASN A 44 11.59 -23.10 -0.48
CA ASN A 44 10.72 -23.47 0.64
C ASN A 44 9.29 -23.72 0.15
N LYS A 45 8.93 -24.99 -0.11
CA LYS A 45 7.56 -25.55 -0.19
C LYS A 45 6.43 -24.55 -0.55
N LYS A 46 6.61 -23.72 -1.59
CA LYS A 46 5.70 -22.67 -2.09
C LYS A 46 5.34 -21.50 -1.14
N THR A 47 5.56 -21.60 0.17
CA THR A 47 5.02 -20.64 1.16
C THR A 47 5.64 -19.24 1.11
N LYS A 48 6.94 -19.11 0.80
CA LYS A 48 7.62 -17.80 0.79
C LYS A 48 7.16 -16.92 -0.38
N LEU A 49 7.17 -17.48 -1.60
CA LEU A 49 6.71 -16.76 -2.79
C LEU A 49 5.24 -16.39 -2.69
N GLU A 50 4.37 -17.34 -2.31
CA GLU A 50 2.94 -17.09 -2.14
C GLU A 50 2.67 -15.95 -1.16
N ARG A 51 3.42 -15.90 -0.06
CA ARG A 51 3.33 -14.80 0.91
C ARG A 51 3.74 -13.46 0.31
N VAL A 52 4.87 -13.39 -0.39
CA VAL A 52 5.33 -12.13 -1.04
C VAL A 52 4.29 -11.65 -2.05
N LEU A 53 3.72 -12.57 -2.85
CA LEU A 53 2.67 -12.26 -3.81
C LEU A 53 1.39 -11.79 -3.11
N PHE A 54 0.97 -12.46 -2.04
CA PHE A 54 -0.20 -12.08 -1.25
C PHE A 54 -0.04 -10.70 -0.62
N ASP A 55 1.10 -10.42 0.01
CA ASP A 55 1.36 -9.12 0.63
C ASP A 55 1.37 -8.00 -0.42
N ARG A 56 1.95 -8.24 -1.61
CA ARG A 56 1.90 -7.29 -2.74
C ARG A 56 0.46 -7.08 -3.24
N ALA A 57 -0.27 -8.16 -3.48
CA ALA A 57 -1.66 -8.10 -3.95
C ALA A 57 -2.55 -7.36 -2.95
N LYS A 58 -2.37 -7.61 -1.66
CA LYS A 58 -3.08 -6.93 -0.58
C LYS A 58 -2.78 -5.43 -0.56
N LEU A 59 -1.52 -5.02 -0.64
CA LEU A 59 -1.15 -3.60 -0.68
C LEU A 59 -1.77 -2.90 -1.89
N HIS A 60 -1.67 -3.53 -3.06
CA HIS A 60 -2.26 -3.00 -4.29
C HIS A 60 -3.78 -2.88 -4.21
N PHE A 61 -4.45 -3.95 -3.76
CA PHE A 61 -5.90 -3.96 -3.60
C PHE A 61 -6.39 -2.92 -2.59
N VAL A 62 -5.72 -2.77 -1.44
CA VAL A 62 -6.06 -1.73 -0.45
C VAL A 62 -5.87 -0.33 -1.03
N GLY A 63 -4.85 -0.11 -1.87
CA GLY A 63 -4.65 1.14 -2.61
C GLY A 63 -5.83 1.44 -3.54
N ILE A 64 -6.18 0.49 -4.41
CA ILE A 64 -7.33 0.62 -5.33
C ILE A 64 -8.61 0.92 -4.55
N LEU A 65 -8.86 0.17 -3.47
CA LEU A 65 -10.05 0.33 -2.65
C LEU A 65 -10.09 1.73 -2.00
N ARG A 66 -8.95 2.22 -1.48
CA ARG A 66 -8.85 3.57 -0.91
C ARG A 66 -9.17 4.63 -1.95
N ASP A 67 -8.60 4.54 -3.15
CA ASP A 67 -8.80 5.53 -4.21
C ASP A 67 -10.25 5.54 -4.69
N GLN A 68 -10.86 4.35 -4.84
CA GLN A 68 -12.27 4.22 -5.21
C GLN A 68 -13.20 4.81 -4.15
N LEU A 69 -12.97 4.52 -2.86
CA LEU A 69 -13.77 5.06 -1.77
C LEU A 69 -13.61 6.59 -1.67
N PHE A 70 -12.38 7.10 -1.76
CA PHE A 70 -12.09 8.53 -1.74
C PHE A 70 -12.83 9.27 -2.86
N ASN A 71 -12.70 8.78 -4.10
CA ASN A 71 -13.37 9.37 -5.26
C ASN A 71 -14.91 9.29 -5.13
N THR A 72 -15.44 8.20 -4.58
CA THR A 72 -16.88 8.05 -4.34
C THR A 72 -17.39 9.07 -3.33
N VAL A 73 -16.69 9.25 -2.21
CA VAL A 73 -17.05 10.20 -1.16
C VAL A 73 -17.04 11.63 -1.69
N LEU A 74 -15.96 12.05 -2.37
CA LEU A 74 -15.88 13.40 -2.94
C LEU A 74 -16.95 13.65 -4.00
N LYS A 75 -17.21 12.66 -4.86
CA LYS A 75 -18.25 12.76 -5.87
C LYS A 75 -19.63 12.98 -5.24
N ARG A 76 -20.00 12.17 -4.25
CA ARG A 76 -21.31 12.28 -3.58
C ARG A 76 -21.45 13.58 -2.78
N ALA A 77 -20.39 14.01 -2.09
CA ALA A 77 -20.37 15.29 -1.40
C ALA A 77 -20.64 16.45 -2.38
N ARG A 78 -19.98 16.42 -3.54
CA ARG A 78 -20.18 17.42 -4.60
C ARG A 78 -21.59 17.36 -5.19
N GLU A 79 -22.17 16.18 -5.40
CA GLU A 79 -23.56 16.00 -5.85
C GLU A 79 -24.58 16.60 -4.84
N ARG A 80 -24.21 16.69 -3.56
CA ARG A 80 -25.00 17.35 -2.51
C ARG A 80 -24.68 18.84 -2.35
N GLY A 81 -23.79 19.38 -3.18
CA GLY A 81 -23.42 20.79 -3.17
C GLY A 81 -22.35 21.16 -2.14
N GLU A 82 -21.60 20.20 -1.59
CA GLU A 82 -20.44 20.48 -0.73
C GLU A 82 -19.15 20.18 -1.49
N ASP A 83 -18.39 21.23 -1.83
CA ASP A 83 -17.07 21.06 -2.45
C ASP A 83 -15.96 20.87 -1.40
N LEU A 84 -14.83 20.29 -1.82
CA LEU A 84 -13.67 20.05 -0.96
C LEU A 84 -13.15 21.34 -0.31
N ASP A 85 -13.10 22.43 -1.07
CA ASP A 85 -12.61 23.72 -0.56
C ASP A 85 -13.50 24.28 0.56
N GLU A 86 -14.82 24.09 0.47
CA GLU A 86 -15.76 24.49 1.52
C GLU A 86 -15.61 23.63 2.79
N LEU A 87 -15.36 22.33 2.61
CA LEU A 87 -15.08 21.42 3.72
C LEU A 87 -13.77 21.80 4.43
N VAL A 88 -12.72 22.12 3.66
CA VAL A 88 -11.43 22.56 4.20
C VAL A 88 -11.54 23.92 4.88
N ALA A 89 -12.36 24.85 4.36
CA ALA A 89 -12.60 26.14 4.99
C ALA A 89 -13.12 25.99 6.44
N LYS A 90 -14.06 25.06 6.68
CA LYS A 90 -14.57 24.77 8.05
C LYS A 90 -13.47 24.32 9.01
N ILE A 91 -12.47 23.59 8.51
CA ILE A 91 -11.29 23.17 9.30
C ILE A 91 -10.41 24.38 9.60
N VAL A 92 -10.10 25.20 8.59
CA VAL A 92 -9.26 26.39 8.73
C VAL A 92 -9.88 27.39 9.71
N HIS A 93 -11.20 27.56 9.68
CA HIS A 93 -11.96 28.40 10.61
C HIS A 93 -12.12 27.79 12.02
N ARG A 94 -11.68 26.54 12.23
CA ARG A 94 -11.80 25.78 13.48
C ARG A 94 -13.25 25.50 13.89
N ASP A 95 -14.17 25.48 12.94
CA ASP A 95 -15.57 25.11 13.18
C ASP A 95 -15.72 23.61 13.46
N VAL A 96 -14.83 22.80 12.88
CA VAL A 96 -14.77 21.34 13.05
C VAL A 96 -13.33 20.87 12.89
N ASP A 97 -12.91 19.89 13.67
CA ASP A 97 -11.60 19.27 13.50
C ASP A 97 -11.60 18.28 12.31
N PRO A 98 -10.43 18.01 11.70
CA PRO A 98 -10.33 17.14 10.53
C PRO A 98 -10.88 15.72 10.74
N TYR A 99 -10.71 15.16 11.95
CA TYR A 99 -11.15 13.78 12.22
C TYR A 99 -12.66 13.70 12.34
N THR A 100 -13.28 14.65 13.04
CA THR A 100 -14.74 14.75 13.13
C THR A 100 -15.36 14.97 11.76
N LEU A 101 -14.80 15.86 10.94
CA LEU A 101 -15.34 16.11 9.59
C LEU A 101 -15.21 14.88 8.69
N ALA A 102 -14.05 14.21 8.70
CA ALA A 102 -13.84 12.99 7.93
C ALA A 102 -14.79 11.87 8.35
N ASN A 103 -14.99 11.66 9.66
CA ASN A 103 -15.92 10.65 10.17
C ASN A 103 -17.36 10.95 9.74
N LYS A 104 -17.81 12.21 9.89
CA LYS A 104 -19.15 12.63 9.43
C LYS A 104 -19.34 12.44 7.93
N LEU A 105 -18.31 12.75 7.14
CA LEU A 105 -18.36 12.60 5.69
C LEU A 105 -18.43 11.13 5.27
N VAL A 106 -17.64 10.27 5.92
CA VAL A 106 -17.70 8.81 5.71
C VAL A 106 -19.05 8.25 6.12
N GLU A 107 -19.56 8.60 7.30
CA GLU A 107 -20.86 8.13 7.77
C GLU A 107 -22.00 8.60 6.86
N ARG A 108 -21.96 9.84 6.37
CA ARG A 108 -23.00 10.38 5.49
C ARG A 108 -22.96 9.79 4.08
N GLU A 109 -21.77 9.65 3.51
CA GLU A 109 -21.63 9.23 2.11
C GLU A 109 -21.47 7.72 1.94
N LEU A 110 -21.08 6.98 2.98
CA LEU A 110 -20.90 5.52 2.94
C LEU A 110 -21.78 4.77 3.96
N GLY A 111 -22.40 5.45 4.92
CA GLY A 111 -23.34 4.86 5.88
C GLY A 111 -24.71 4.63 5.24
N ASP A 112 -25.05 3.35 5.12
CA ASP A 112 -26.32 2.72 4.75
C ASP A 112 -27.12 3.26 3.57
N SER A 113 -26.98 2.52 2.45
CA SER A 113 -28.16 2.05 1.71
C SER A 113 -29.13 1.37 2.68
N LYS A 114 -30.29 2.00 2.90
CA LYS A 114 -31.54 1.27 3.11
C LYS A 114 -32.29 1.19 1.81
#